data_AF-A0AA90TA98-F1
#
_entry.id   AF-A0AA90TA98-F1
#
_cell.length_a   1.000
_cell.length_b   1.000
_cell.length_c   1.000
_cell.angle_alpha   90.00
_cell.angle_beta   90.00
_cell.angle_gamma   90.00
#
_symmetry.space_group_name_H-M   'P 1'
#
loop_
_entity.id
_entity.type
_entity.pdbx_description
1 polymer ?
#
loop_
_entity_poly.entity_id
_entity_poly.type
_entity_poly.pdbx_seq_one_letter_code
_entity_poly.pdbx_strand_id
1 'polypeptide(L)'
;MHSAQKYVNQHLKPTLSQNISIKHLVLTADQATKLRFALVEDESDYIFSACISIADALQALERSIFTWATVKLYYAMFYLTRALLASYGIAIIYESTKAFIIPCQPGSVPVKRDGTTHKVVLETFTKLYPNSPISSQLIGAVAASDWLMARREEANYKNSRFSEPDPPPHFRSIVEIGVRRSLAAYLKDETYLYAFSEAHAMLALPVEALKLAVKRLHTTRTGQIFCDQDSRYLSSLFFDKAGPFPEMAKMFAGKL
;
A
#
# COMPACT_ATOMS: atom_id res chain seq x y z
N MET A 1 15.14 -1.96 -8.26
CA MET A 1 14.55 -0.83 -9.02
C MET A 1 13.27 -1.35 -9.64
N HIS A 2 12.14 -0.64 -9.49
CA HIS A 2 10.82 -1.07 -10.00
C HIS A 2 10.84 -1.40 -11.50
N SER A 3 10.13 -2.43 -11.91
CA SER A 3 10.05 -2.90 -13.31
C SER A 3 9.56 -1.79 -14.24
N ALA A 4 8.52 -1.04 -13.86
CA ALA A 4 8.02 0.08 -14.66
C ALA A 4 9.08 1.20 -14.81
N GLN A 5 9.80 1.54 -13.74
CA GLN A 5 10.90 2.51 -13.80
C GLN A 5 12.03 2.03 -14.72
N LYS A 6 12.38 0.75 -14.65
CA LYS A 6 13.39 0.13 -15.52
C LYS A 6 12.95 0.23 -16.98
N TYR A 7 11.70 -0.11 -17.28
CA TYR A 7 11.14 -0.03 -18.62
C TYR A 7 11.21 1.40 -19.19
N VAL A 8 10.78 2.40 -18.42
CA VAL A 8 10.86 3.81 -18.87
C VAL A 8 12.30 4.22 -19.14
N ASN A 9 13.23 3.92 -18.24
CA ASN A 9 14.62 4.31 -18.36
C ASN A 9 15.31 3.64 -19.56
N GLN A 10 14.98 2.38 -19.87
CA GLN A 10 15.65 1.58 -20.89
C GLN A 10 15.01 1.68 -22.28
N HIS A 11 13.70 1.95 -22.36
CA HIS A 11 12.96 1.84 -23.63
C HIS A 11 12.21 3.11 -24.03
N LEU A 12 11.80 3.97 -23.09
CA LEU A 12 11.05 5.18 -23.42
C LEU A 12 11.92 6.44 -23.41
N LYS A 13 12.80 6.56 -22.42
CA LYS A 13 13.71 7.71 -22.34
C LYS A 13 14.67 7.79 -23.53
N PRO A 14 15.26 6.68 -24.04
CA PRO A 14 16.15 6.73 -25.20
C PRO A 14 15.48 7.14 -26.52
N THR A 15 14.15 7.05 -26.62
CA THR A 15 13.43 7.52 -27.83
C THR A 15 13.27 9.03 -27.86
N LEU A 16 13.58 9.72 -26.76
CA LEU A 16 13.60 11.18 -26.70
C LEU A 16 14.99 11.67 -27.12
N SER A 17 15.06 12.80 -27.85
CA SER A 17 16.33 13.46 -28.10
C SER A 17 17.05 13.77 -26.79
N GLN A 18 18.38 13.74 -26.80
CA GLN A 18 19.20 14.05 -25.62
C GLN A 18 18.73 15.35 -24.95
N ASN A 19 18.55 15.32 -23.63
CA ASN A 19 18.06 16.42 -22.76
C ASN A 19 16.56 16.71 -22.78
N ILE A 20 15.73 15.95 -23.50
CA ILE A 20 14.27 16.10 -23.39
C ILE A 20 13.74 15.31 -22.17
N SER A 21 13.04 16.02 -21.29
CA SER A 21 12.39 15.42 -20.11
C SER A 21 11.26 14.48 -20.51
N ILE A 22 11.03 13.43 -19.71
CA ILE A 22 9.95 12.46 -19.94
C ILE A 22 8.55 13.10 -20.01
N LYS A 23 8.37 14.34 -19.52
CA LYS A 23 7.12 15.11 -19.62
C LYS A 23 6.59 15.31 -21.04
N HIS A 24 7.44 15.11 -22.06
CA HIS A 24 7.08 15.26 -23.48
C HIS A 24 6.83 13.91 -24.18
N LEU A 25 6.96 12.79 -23.46
CA LEU A 25 6.67 11.47 -24.00
C LEU A 25 5.16 11.36 -24.27
N VAL A 26 4.81 10.85 -25.45
CA VAL A 26 3.44 10.42 -25.79
C VAL A 26 3.48 8.92 -26.00
N LEU A 27 2.76 8.15 -25.20
CA LEU A 27 2.81 6.69 -25.29
C LEU A 27 2.16 6.19 -26.59
N THR A 28 2.87 5.36 -27.34
CA THR A 28 2.25 4.52 -28.38
C THR A 28 1.45 3.38 -27.76
N ALA A 29 0.62 2.69 -28.54
CA ALA A 29 -0.14 1.54 -28.06
C ALA A 29 0.76 0.40 -27.55
N ASP A 30 1.86 0.12 -28.25
CA ASP A 30 2.87 -0.87 -27.84
C ASP A 30 3.56 -0.46 -26.54
N GLN A 31 3.96 0.81 -26.42
CA GLN A 31 4.62 1.32 -25.21
C GLN A 31 3.70 1.30 -23.99
N ALA A 32 2.43 1.71 -24.16
CA ALA A 32 1.42 1.64 -23.09
C ALA A 32 1.20 0.20 -22.61
N THR A 33 1.14 -0.76 -23.54
CA THR A 33 0.98 -2.19 -23.23
C THR A 33 2.20 -2.74 -22.49
N LYS A 34 3.41 -2.45 -22.95
CA LYS A 34 4.65 -2.91 -22.30
C LYS A 34 4.86 -2.27 -20.92
N LEU A 35 4.56 -0.99 -20.76
CA LEU A 35 4.57 -0.33 -19.45
C LEU A 35 3.54 -0.96 -18.51
N ARG A 36 2.36 -1.32 -19.02
CA ARG A 36 1.34 -2.02 -18.25
C ARG A 36 1.83 -3.38 -17.76
N PHE A 37 2.51 -4.17 -18.59
CA PHE A 37 3.09 -5.45 -18.14
C PHE A 37 4.13 -5.26 -17.04
N ALA A 38 5.00 -4.25 -17.17
CA ALA A 38 5.97 -3.92 -16.13
C ALA A 38 5.31 -3.48 -14.80
N LEU A 39 4.19 -2.75 -14.86
CA LEU A 39 3.42 -2.39 -13.66
C LEU A 39 2.75 -3.59 -13.00
N VAL A 40 2.31 -4.55 -13.79
CA VAL A 40 1.70 -5.76 -13.26
C VAL A 40 2.70 -6.51 -12.39
N GLU A 41 3.98 -6.60 -12.78
CA GLU A 41 5.04 -7.15 -11.92
C GLU A 41 5.19 -6.35 -10.61
N ASP A 42 5.34 -5.03 -10.72
CA ASP A 42 5.48 -4.13 -9.57
C ASP A 42 4.31 -4.24 -8.57
N GLU A 43 3.09 -4.48 -9.04
CA GLU A 43 1.89 -4.66 -8.21
C GLU A 43 2.07 -5.78 -7.17
N SER A 44 2.62 -6.92 -7.59
CA SER A 44 2.83 -8.07 -6.69
C SER A 44 3.91 -7.77 -5.64
N ASP A 45 5.01 -7.14 -6.06
CA ASP A 45 6.11 -6.75 -5.16
C ASP A 45 5.66 -5.73 -4.10
N TYR A 46 4.76 -4.81 -4.48
CA TYR A 46 4.17 -3.88 -3.53
C TYR A 46 3.29 -4.59 -2.51
N ILE A 47 2.43 -5.52 -2.93
CA ILE A 47 1.59 -6.28 -2.00
C ILE A 47 2.47 -7.14 -1.07
N PHE A 48 3.53 -7.77 -1.60
CA PHE A 48 4.50 -8.51 -0.79
C PHE A 48 5.13 -7.63 0.29
N SER A 49 5.62 -6.46 -0.10
CA SER A 49 6.21 -5.47 0.84
C SER A 49 5.22 -4.97 1.88
N ALA A 50 3.95 -4.78 1.49
CA ALA A 50 2.88 -4.43 2.41
C ALA A 50 2.60 -5.54 3.42
N CYS A 51 2.56 -6.80 2.99
CA CYS A 51 2.33 -7.95 3.86
C CYS A 51 3.42 -8.07 4.94
N ILE A 52 4.70 -7.93 4.56
CA ILE A 52 5.80 -7.88 5.52
C ILE A 52 5.61 -6.74 6.52
N SER A 53 5.26 -5.55 6.02
CA SER A 53 5.06 -4.37 6.86
C SER A 53 3.91 -4.56 7.86
N ILE A 54 2.81 -5.18 7.45
CA ILE A 54 1.68 -5.51 8.34
C ILE A 54 2.10 -6.59 9.35
N ALA A 55 2.77 -7.66 8.92
CA ALA A 55 3.22 -8.71 9.83
C ALA A 55 4.18 -8.17 10.90
N ASP A 56 5.17 -7.38 10.51
CA ASP A 56 6.07 -6.68 11.44
C ASP A 56 5.30 -5.81 12.44
N ALA A 57 4.27 -5.09 11.98
CA ALA A 57 3.47 -4.25 12.84
C ALA A 57 2.65 -5.07 13.85
N LEU A 58 2.08 -6.21 13.45
CA LEU A 58 1.37 -7.12 14.35
C LEU A 58 2.32 -7.62 15.45
N GLN A 59 3.54 -8.03 15.09
CA GLN A 59 4.54 -8.45 16.08
C GLN A 59 4.97 -7.30 17.01
N ALA A 60 5.04 -6.08 16.48
CA ALA A 60 5.32 -4.90 17.28
C ALA A 60 4.18 -4.62 18.28
N LEU A 61 2.91 -4.75 17.87
CA LEU A 61 1.75 -4.60 18.76
C LEU A 61 1.74 -5.65 19.88
N GLU A 62 2.04 -6.91 19.57
CA GLU A 62 2.16 -7.99 20.57
C GLU A 62 3.26 -7.74 21.62
N ARG A 63 4.24 -6.90 21.27
CA ARG A 63 5.35 -6.50 22.15
C ARG A 63 5.16 -5.11 22.77
N SER A 64 3.99 -4.51 22.60
CA SER A 64 3.69 -3.14 23.02
C SER A 64 4.64 -2.09 22.45
N ILE A 65 5.09 -2.27 21.20
CA ILE A 65 5.93 -1.34 20.44
C ILE A 65 5.09 -0.56 19.43
N PHE A 66 4.27 0.37 19.94
CA PHE A 66 3.27 1.12 19.19
C PHE A 66 3.82 2.14 18.19
N THR A 67 4.96 2.74 18.48
CA THR A 67 5.61 3.70 17.60
C THR A 67 5.99 3.01 16.28
N TRP A 68 6.66 1.87 16.37
CA TRP A 68 7.05 1.11 15.18
C TRP A 68 5.86 0.45 14.49
N ALA A 69 4.86 -0.02 15.23
CA ALA A 69 3.61 -0.49 14.61
C ALA A 69 2.95 0.62 13.77
N THR A 70 2.87 1.85 14.29
CA THR A 70 2.33 3.01 13.56
C THR A 70 3.10 3.29 12.28
N VAL A 71 4.44 3.34 12.36
CA VAL A 71 5.29 3.59 11.19
C VAL A 71 5.11 2.49 10.14
N LYS A 72 5.12 1.22 10.54
CA LYS A 72 5.01 0.07 9.64
C LYS A 72 3.66 -0.02 8.96
N LEU A 73 2.56 0.27 9.67
CA LEU A 73 1.21 0.27 9.09
C LEU A 73 1.01 1.44 8.10
N TYR A 74 1.62 2.59 8.35
CA TYR A 74 1.67 3.66 7.36
C TYR A 74 2.43 3.26 6.09
N TYR A 75 3.59 2.60 6.24
CA TYR A 75 4.33 2.08 5.07
C TYR A 75 3.56 0.99 4.33
N ALA A 76 2.83 0.13 5.04
CA ALA A 76 1.93 -0.85 4.41
C ALA A 76 0.91 -0.13 3.52
N MET A 77 0.25 0.93 4.03
CA MET A 77 -0.67 1.73 3.22
C MET A 77 0.00 2.36 2.01
N PHE A 78 1.21 2.91 2.16
CA PHE A 78 1.98 3.43 1.03
C PHE A 78 2.19 2.36 -0.05
N TYR A 79 2.61 1.14 0.31
CA TYR A 79 2.79 0.06 -0.64
C TYR A 79 1.47 -0.40 -1.27
N LEU A 80 0.41 -0.57 -0.47
CA LEU A 80 -0.91 -0.99 -0.96
C LEU A 80 -1.52 0.02 -1.93
N THR A 81 -1.37 1.31 -1.66
CA THR A 81 -1.81 2.35 -2.58
C THR A 81 -1.03 2.31 -3.90
N ARG A 82 0.28 2.02 -3.88
CA ARG A 82 1.05 1.80 -5.11
C ARG A 82 0.57 0.56 -5.87
N ALA A 83 0.30 -0.54 -5.17
CA ALA A 83 -0.26 -1.75 -5.78
C ALA A 83 -1.59 -1.44 -6.47
N LEU A 84 -2.48 -0.73 -5.78
CA LEU A 84 -3.77 -0.34 -6.35
C LEU A 84 -3.59 0.56 -7.58
N LEU A 85 -2.76 1.61 -7.52
CA LEU A 85 -2.45 2.45 -8.68
C LEU A 85 -1.90 1.63 -9.85
N ALA A 86 -0.98 0.70 -9.60
CA ALA A 86 -0.46 -0.22 -10.61
C ALA A 86 -1.56 -1.10 -11.21
N SER A 87 -2.47 -1.63 -10.40
CA SER A 87 -3.63 -2.41 -10.83
C SER A 87 -4.60 -1.62 -11.73
N TYR A 88 -4.65 -0.30 -11.56
CA TYR A 88 -5.41 0.62 -12.42
C TYR A 88 -4.61 1.10 -13.64
N GLY A 89 -3.34 0.71 -13.77
CA GLY A 89 -2.48 1.09 -14.88
C GLY A 89 -1.91 2.50 -14.75
N ILE A 90 -1.74 2.99 -13.52
CA ILE A 90 -1.16 4.29 -13.24
C ILE A 90 0.28 4.08 -12.76
N ALA A 91 1.25 4.43 -13.61
CA ALA A 91 2.67 4.37 -13.27
C ALA A 91 3.11 5.63 -12.53
N ILE A 92 3.97 5.47 -11.53
CA ILE A 92 4.68 6.57 -10.86
C ILE A 92 6.17 6.40 -11.15
N ILE A 93 6.71 7.34 -11.90
CA ILE A 93 8.08 7.29 -12.44
C ILE A 93 8.85 8.50 -11.94
N TYR A 94 10.09 8.27 -11.55
CA TYR A 94 10.99 9.31 -11.09
C TYR A 94 12.02 9.62 -12.16
N GLU A 95 12.12 10.90 -12.51
CA GLU A 95 13.24 11.44 -13.27
C GLU A 95 14.06 12.32 -12.32
N SER A 96 15.24 11.82 -11.94
CA SER A 96 16.03 12.35 -10.83
C SER A 96 15.18 12.37 -9.53
N THR A 97 14.85 13.54 -9.00
CA THR A 97 14.03 13.71 -7.79
C THR A 97 12.57 14.02 -8.08
N LYS A 98 12.18 14.16 -9.36
CA LYS A 98 10.85 14.62 -9.77
C LYS A 98 9.95 13.42 -10.09
N ALA A 99 8.77 13.38 -9.49
CA ALA A 99 7.77 12.35 -9.75
C ALA A 99 6.89 12.70 -10.95
N PHE A 100 6.57 11.70 -11.76
CA PHE A 100 5.69 11.78 -12.91
C PHE A 100 4.67 10.65 -12.87
N ILE A 101 3.40 11.00 -13.10
CA ILE A 101 2.28 10.07 -13.18
C ILE A 101 2.00 9.79 -14.64
N ILE A 102 1.99 8.52 -15.03
CA ILE A 102 1.77 8.10 -16.42
C ILE A 102 0.66 7.05 -16.46
N PRO A 103 -0.54 7.39 -16.96
CA PRO A 103 -1.53 6.38 -17.30
C PRO A 103 -1.00 5.48 -18.42
N CYS A 104 -1.13 4.17 -18.27
CA CYS A 104 -0.72 3.18 -19.27
C CYS A 104 -1.78 3.05 -20.37
N GLN A 105 -2.06 4.16 -21.06
CA GLN A 105 -3.00 4.23 -22.16
C GLN A 105 -2.34 4.90 -23.37
N PRO A 106 -2.65 4.47 -24.61
CA PRO A 106 -2.15 5.12 -25.81
C PRO A 106 -2.48 6.63 -25.79
N GLY A 107 -1.54 7.47 -26.22
CA GLY A 107 -1.69 8.93 -26.22
C GLY A 107 -1.46 9.61 -24.86
N SER A 108 -1.24 8.84 -23.78
CA SER A 108 -0.99 9.42 -22.46
C SER A 108 0.34 10.17 -22.40
N VAL A 109 0.35 11.26 -21.62
CA VAL A 109 1.52 12.11 -21.39
C VAL A 109 1.84 12.14 -19.89
N PRO A 110 3.12 12.03 -19.49
CA PRO A 110 3.51 12.09 -18.09
C PRO A 110 3.18 13.42 -17.43
N VAL A 111 2.49 13.38 -16.30
CA VAL A 111 2.13 14.58 -15.53
C VAL A 111 3.01 14.68 -14.29
N LYS A 112 3.76 15.79 -14.18
CA LYS A 112 4.60 16.06 -13.02
C LYS A 112 3.76 16.16 -11.73
N ARG A 113 4.33 15.68 -10.63
CA ARG A 113 3.84 15.88 -9.27
C ARG A 113 4.96 16.39 -8.37
N ASP A 114 4.58 17.27 -7.45
CA ASP A 114 5.47 17.81 -6.43
C ASP A 114 5.16 17.15 -5.08
N GLY A 115 6.16 17.09 -4.21
CA GLY A 115 6.03 16.49 -2.88
C GLY A 115 6.96 15.30 -2.66
N THR A 116 6.89 14.73 -1.45
CA THR A 116 7.65 13.52 -1.10
C THR A 116 7.03 12.29 -1.76
N THR A 117 7.83 11.24 -1.94
CA THR A 117 7.39 9.99 -2.57
C THR A 117 6.09 9.44 -1.98
N HIS A 118 5.95 9.42 -0.65
CA HIS A 118 4.75 8.87 -0.03
C HIS A 118 3.53 9.76 -0.24
N LYS A 119 3.71 11.08 -0.10
CA LYS A 119 2.63 12.05 -0.31
C LYS A 119 2.12 11.99 -1.75
N VAL A 120 3.02 11.96 -2.73
CA VAL A 120 2.65 11.83 -4.15
C VAL A 120 1.82 10.58 -4.41
N VAL A 121 2.19 9.44 -3.83
CA VAL A 121 1.45 8.18 -4.00
C VAL A 121 0.04 8.27 -3.41
N LEU A 122 -0.06 8.66 -2.13
CA LEU A 122 -1.33 8.70 -1.42
C LEU A 122 -2.28 9.73 -2.03
N GLU A 123 -1.81 10.94 -2.31
CA GLU A 123 -2.61 12.00 -2.93
C GLU A 123 -3.04 11.63 -4.36
N THR A 124 -2.16 11.00 -5.15
CA THR A 124 -2.53 10.56 -6.50
C THR A 124 -3.68 9.57 -6.45
N PHE A 125 -3.65 8.62 -5.52
CA PHE A 125 -4.73 7.66 -5.37
C PHE A 125 -6.03 8.31 -4.92
N THR A 126 -6.01 9.10 -3.84
CA THR A 126 -7.21 9.78 -3.34
C THR A 126 -7.83 10.70 -4.40
N LYS A 127 -7.00 11.38 -5.20
CA LYS A 127 -7.47 12.26 -6.27
C LYS A 127 -8.08 11.50 -7.45
N LEU A 128 -7.49 10.38 -7.86
CA LEU A 128 -7.98 9.60 -9.01
C LEU A 128 -9.15 8.69 -8.64
N TYR A 129 -9.22 8.22 -7.40
CA TYR A 129 -10.22 7.26 -6.92
C TYR A 129 -10.87 7.72 -5.61
N PRO A 130 -11.51 8.91 -5.58
CA PRO A 130 -12.09 9.45 -4.34
C PRO A 130 -13.17 8.52 -3.75
N ASN A 131 -13.88 7.79 -4.60
CA ASN A 131 -14.93 6.85 -4.20
C ASN A 131 -14.41 5.45 -3.86
N SER A 132 -13.09 5.24 -3.83
CA SER A 132 -12.53 3.96 -3.38
C SER A 132 -12.90 3.72 -1.92
N PRO A 133 -13.31 2.50 -1.51
CA PRO A 133 -13.70 2.21 -0.13
C PRO A 133 -12.64 2.51 0.93
N ILE A 134 -11.36 2.65 0.54
CA ILE A 134 -10.26 2.98 1.46
C ILE A 134 -9.91 4.48 1.51
N SER A 135 -10.64 5.32 0.77
CA SER A 135 -10.47 6.78 0.72
C SER A 135 -11.77 7.57 0.74
N SER A 136 -12.92 6.89 0.68
CA SER A 136 -14.24 7.53 0.53
C SER A 136 -14.80 8.14 1.80
N GLN A 137 -14.19 7.87 2.96
CA GLN A 137 -14.65 8.37 4.26
C GLN A 137 -13.52 9.04 5.04
N LEU A 138 -13.92 9.91 5.97
CA LEU A 138 -13.03 10.56 6.91
C LEU A 138 -12.75 9.64 8.10
N ILE A 139 -11.57 9.78 8.70
CA ILE A 139 -11.28 9.26 10.02
C ILE A 139 -11.39 10.44 10.99
N GLY A 140 -12.43 10.43 11.82
CA GLY A 140 -12.85 11.61 12.56
C GLY A 140 -13.28 12.73 11.60
N ALA A 141 -12.52 13.82 11.53
CA ALA A 141 -12.78 14.95 10.64
C ALA A 141 -11.73 15.09 9.50
N VAL A 142 -10.84 14.12 9.34
CA VAL A 142 -9.67 14.22 8.44
C VAL A 142 -9.70 13.14 7.38
N ALA A 143 -9.25 13.45 6.16
CA ALA A 143 -9.12 12.45 5.10
C ALA A 143 -8.19 11.32 5.56
N ALA A 144 -8.55 10.08 5.23
CA ALA A 144 -7.87 8.89 5.77
C ALA A 144 -6.35 8.87 5.50
N SER A 145 -5.92 9.31 4.31
CA SER A 145 -4.50 9.42 3.95
C SER A 145 -3.75 10.42 4.83
N ASP A 146 -4.37 11.56 5.13
CA ASP A 146 -3.78 12.63 5.93
C ASP A 146 -3.74 12.23 7.41
N TRP A 147 -4.79 11.55 7.88
CA TRP A 147 -4.84 11.01 9.24
C TRP A 147 -3.70 10.01 9.48
N LEU A 148 -3.50 9.05 8.57
CA LEU A 148 -2.39 8.08 8.66
C LEU A 148 -1.01 8.76 8.64
N MET A 149 -0.83 9.74 7.76
CA MET A 149 0.43 10.49 7.66
C MET A 149 0.71 11.26 8.95
N ALA A 150 -0.30 11.92 9.52
CA ALA A 150 -0.19 12.65 10.78
C ALA A 150 0.22 11.71 11.93
N ARG A 151 -0.41 10.53 12.07
CA ARG A 151 -0.04 9.54 13.09
C ARG A 151 1.41 9.08 12.94
N ARG A 152 1.86 8.83 11.70
CA ARG A 152 3.25 8.45 11.45
C ARG A 152 4.25 9.56 11.78
N GLU A 153 3.94 10.81 11.45
CA GLU A 153 4.79 11.95 11.79
C GLU A 153 4.86 12.19 13.30
N GLU A 154 3.74 12.05 13.99
CA GLU A 154 3.67 12.12 15.45
C GLU A 154 4.54 11.06 16.11
N ALA A 155 4.37 9.81 15.69
CA ALA A 155 5.11 8.68 16.23
C ALA A 155 6.62 8.77 15.96
N ASN A 156 7.02 9.25 14.78
CA ASN A 156 8.41 9.15 14.32
C ASN A 156 9.25 10.43 14.49
N TYR A 157 8.62 11.61 14.57
CA TYR A 157 9.36 12.89 14.53
C TYR A 157 8.90 13.94 15.55
N LYS A 158 7.61 14.01 15.90
CA LYS A 158 7.13 15.10 16.76
C LYS A 158 7.38 14.83 18.24
N ASN A 159 7.33 13.56 18.66
CA ASN A 159 7.59 13.19 20.04
C ASN A 159 9.08 12.95 20.27
N SER A 160 9.65 13.56 21.31
CA SER A 160 11.06 13.38 21.69
C SER A 160 11.36 11.97 22.25
N ARG A 161 10.32 11.27 22.70
CA ARG A 161 10.37 9.90 23.21
C ARG A 161 9.23 9.09 22.60
N PHE A 162 9.48 7.82 22.36
CA PHE A 162 8.47 6.84 21.98
C PHE A 162 7.39 6.68 23.07
N SER A 163 6.15 6.46 22.63
CA SER A 163 4.94 6.34 23.49
C SER A 163 4.98 5.16 24.46
N GLU A 164 5.85 4.19 24.19
CA GLU A 164 5.94 2.93 24.88
C GLU A 164 6.33 3.08 26.36
N PRO A 165 5.68 2.31 27.27
CA PRO A 165 4.80 1.16 26.99
C PRO A 165 3.31 1.52 26.84
N ASP A 166 2.94 2.80 26.77
CA ASP A 166 1.54 3.23 26.77
C ASP A 166 0.93 3.22 25.36
N PRO A 167 -0.23 2.57 25.17
CA PRO A 167 -0.87 2.54 23.86
C PRO A 167 -1.44 3.92 23.49
N PRO A 168 -1.08 4.46 22.30
CA PRO A 168 -1.72 5.67 21.79
C PRO A 168 -3.20 5.41 21.49
N PRO A 169 -4.05 6.44 21.40
CA PRO A 169 -5.51 6.30 21.26
C PRO A 169 -5.95 5.33 20.15
N HIS A 170 -5.27 5.36 19.00
CA HIS A 170 -5.56 4.53 17.83
C HIS A 170 -5.19 3.05 17.98
N PHE A 171 -4.64 2.62 19.12
CA PHE A 171 -4.38 1.21 19.43
C PHE A 171 -5.02 0.73 20.74
N ARG A 172 -5.59 1.61 21.57
CA ARG A 172 -6.13 1.22 22.88
C ARG A 172 -7.16 0.09 22.77
N SER A 173 -8.17 0.27 21.93
CA SER A 173 -9.21 -0.75 21.74
C SER A 173 -8.66 -2.03 21.12
N ILE A 174 -7.64 -1.95 20.27
CA ILE A 174 -6.98 -3.14 19.69
C ILE A 174 -6.26 -3.94 20.79
N VAL A 175 -5.54 -3.25 21.68
CA VAL A 175 -4.82 -3.88 22.79
C VAL A 175 -5.80 -4.49 23.81
N GLU A 176 -6.87 -3.78 24.15
CA GLU A 176 -7.91 -4.26 25.07
C GLU A 176 -8.65 -5.50 24.55
N ILE A 177 -8.96 -5.54 23.25
CA ILE A 177 -9.64 -6.68 22.61
C ILE A 177 -8.66 -7.84 22.36
N GLY A 178 -7.40 -7.52 22.09
CA GLY A 178 -6.34 -8.42 21.64
C GLY A 178 -6.14 -8.37 20.12
N VAL A 179 -4.89 -8.24 19.68
CA VAL A 179 -4.50 -8.05 18.26
C VAL A 179 -5.08 -9.14 17.37
N ARG A 180 -4.98 -10.42 17.76
CA ARG A 180 -5.56 -11.57 17.03
C ARG A 180 -7.05 -11.39 16.76
N ARG A 181 -7.81 -11.03 17.80
CA ARG A 181 -9.27 -10.89 17.72
C ARG A 181 -9.64 -9.70 16.86
N SER A 182 -8.93 -8.59 17.00
CA SER A 182 -9.11 -7.41 16.15
C SER A 182 -8.81 -7.73 14.68
N LEU A 183 -7.68 -8.37 14.37
CA LEU A 183 -7.33 -8.75 12.99
C LEU A 183 -8.39 -9.68 12.39
N ALA A 184 -8.83 -10.70 13.13
CA ALA A 184 -9.88 -11.61 12.66
C ALA A 184 -11.22 -10.90 12.39
N ALA A 185 -11.55 -9.87 13.18
CA ALA A 185 -12.73 -9.04 12.94
C ALA A 185 -12.60 -8.22 11.65
N TYR A 186 -11.44 -7.58 11.42
CA TYR A 186 -11.20 -6.76 10.23
C TYR A 186 -11.19 -7.61 8.94
N LEU A 187 -10.60 -8.80 9.00
CA LEU A 187 -10.59 -9.71 7.86
C LEU A 187 -12.01 -10.14 7.42
N LYS A 188 -12.97 -10.13 8.35
CA LYS A 188 -14.39 -10.47 8.13
C LYS A 188 -15.29 -9.24 7.91
N ASP A 189 -14.77 -8.03 8.04
CA ASP A 189 -15.56 -6.81 7.84
C ASP A 189 -15.79 -6.58 6.34
N GLU A 190 -17.04 -6.66 5.89
CA GLU A 190 -17.41 -6.41 4.49
C GLU A 190 -17.87 -4.96 4.26
N THR A 191 -17.97 -4.17 5.35
CA THR A 191 -18.58 -2.85 5.38
C THR A 191 -17.61 -1.72 5.63
N TYR A 192 -16.32 -2.02 5.83
CA TYR A 192 -15.28 -1.04 6.15
C TYR A 192 -15.56 -0.26 7.46
N LEU A 193 -16.35 -0.83 8.36
CA LEU A 193 -16.73 -0.21 9.63
C LEU A 193 -15.50 0.16 10.47
N TYR A 194 -14.54 -0.76 10.59
CA TYR A 194 -13.35 -0.53 11.42
C TYR A 194 -12.32 0.36 10.75
N ALA A 195 -12.29 0.40 9.42
CA ALA A 195 -11.29 1.13 8.64
C ALA A 195 -11.36 2.65 8.84
N PHE A 196 -12.51 3.17 9.25
CA PHE A 196 -12.73 4.61 9.46
C PHE A 196 -12.96 5.01 10.92
N SER A 197 -12.89 4.05 11.85
CA SER A 197 -12.95 4.32 13.28
C SER A 197 -11.57 4.71 13.81
N GLU A 198 -11.43 5.88 14.45
CA GLU A 198 -10.15 6.35 14.99
C GLU A 198 -9.45 5.33 15.90
N ALA A 199 -10.22 4.54 16.65
CA ALA A 199 -9.71 3.54 17.58
C ALA A 199 -9.16 2.26 16.91
N HIS A 200 -9.46 2.06 15.62
CA HIS A 200 -9.14 0.83 14.88
C HIS A 200 -8.40 1.09 13.56
N ALA A 201 -8.57 2.27 12.97
CA ALA A 201 -8.19 2.59 11.60
C ALA A 201 -6.69 2.40 11.31
N MET A 202 -5.82 2.62 12.31
CA MET A 202 -4.39 2.46 12.12
C MET A 202 -4.00 1.04 11.67
N LEU A 203 -4.74 0.01 12.10
CA LEU A 203 -4.57 -1.38 11.65
C LEU A 203 -5.64 -1.80 10.64
N ALA A 204 -6.91 -1.45 10.88
CA ALA A 204 -8.03 -1.90 10.06
C ALA A 204 -7.94 -1.37 8.62
N LEU A 205 -7.58 -0.11 8.41
CA LEU A 205 -7.49 0.47 7.07
C LEU A 205 -6.41 -0.19 6.19
N PRO A 206 -5.17 -0.42 6.67
CA PRO A 206 -4.19 -1.26 5.95
C PRO A 206 -4.69 -2.67 5.64
N VAL A 207 -5.41 -3.31 6.55
CA VAL A 207 -5.97 -4.66 6.32
C VAL A 207 -7.04 -4.64 5.23
N GLU A 208 -7.92 -3.63 5.22
CA GLU A 208 -8.91 -3.44 4.15
C GLU A 208 -8.29 -3.10 2.79
N ALA A 209 -7.25 -2.27 2.79
CA ALA A 209 -6.49 -1.97 1.58
C ALA A 209 -5.78 -3.22 1.03
N LEU A 210 -5.30 -4.11 1.90
CA LEU A 210 -4.73 -5.40 1.51
C LEU A 210 -5.77 -6.31 0.87
N LYS A 211 -6.95 -6.46 1.51
CA LYS A 211 -8.08 -7.22 0.94
C LYS A 211 -8.45 -6.71 -0.46
N LEU A 212 -8.56 -5.38 -0.60
CA LEU A 212 -8.88 -4.76 -1.88
C LEU A 212 -7.80 -5.01 -2.93
N ALA A 213 -6.52 -4.86 -2.58
CA ALA A 213 -5.39 -5.07 -3.51
C ALA A 213 -5.31 -6.54 -3.97
N VAL A 214 -5.43 -7.50 -3.04
CA VAL A 214 -5.43 -8.94 -3.35
C VAL A 214 -6.63 -9.31 -4.23
N LYS A 215 -7.84 -8.81 -3.90
CA LYS A 215 -9.04 -9.05 -4.72
C LYS A 215 -8.89 -8.51 -6.15
N ARG A 216 -8.31 -7.32 -6.31
CA ARG A 216 -8.03 -6.75 -7.64
C ARG A 216 -7.02 -7.58 -8.41
N LEU A 217 -5.95 -8.01 -7.76
CA LEU A 217 -4.93 -8.82 -8.40
C LEU A 217 -5.47 -10.17 -8.89
N HIS A 218 -6.35 -10.82 -8.12
CA HIS A 218 -7.06 -12.03 -8.57
C HIS A 218 -8.03 -11.79 -9.73
N THR A 219 -8.52 -10.55 -9.91
CA THR A 219 -9.41 -10.20 -11.02
C THR A 219 -8.62 -9.93 -12.31
N THR A 220 -7.38 -9.42 -12.17
CA THR A 220 -6.53 -9.04 -13.31
C THR A 220 -5.57 -10.14 -13.74
N ARG A 221 -5.31 -11.15 -12.90
CA ARG A 221 -4.45 -12.29 -13.20
C ARG A 221 -5.15 -13.62 -12.96
N THR A 222 -4.87 -14.58 -13.83
CA THR A 222 -5.23 -15.99 -13.63
C THR A 222 -4.06 -16.73 -12.99
N GLY A 223 -4.33 -17.55 -11.97
CA GLY A 223 -3.33 -18.37 -11.29
C GLY A 223 -2.89 -17.83 -9.92
N GLN A 224 -1.78 -18.35 -9.41
CA GLN A 224 -1.23 -17.95 -8.11
C GLN A 224 -0.70 -16.51 -8.15
N ILE A 225 -1.02 -15.71 -7.12
CA ILE A 225 -0.52 -14.33 -6.98
C ILE A 225 0.99 -14.32 -6.73
N PHE A 226 1.43 -15.18 -5.82
CA PHE A 226 2.81 -15.33 -5.39
C PHE A 226 3.28 -16.73 -5.72
N CYS A 227 4.58 -16.89 -6.01
CA CYS A 227 5.14 -18.23 -6.10
C CYS A 227 4.99 -18.98 -4.77
N ASP A 228 5.07 -20.32 -4.81
CA ASP A 228 4.91 -21.14 -3.60
C ASP A 228 5.88 -20.76 -2.47
N GLN A 229 7.10 -20.34 -2.82
CA GLN A 229 8.11 -19.92 -1.84
C GLN A 229 7.69 -18.64 -1.12
N ASP A 230 7.26 -17.62 -1.87
CA ASP A 230 6.80 -16.36 -1.33
C ASP A 230 5.51 -16.53 -0.52
N SER A 231 4.57 -17.33 -1.01
CA SER A 231 3.32 -17.66 -0.30
C SER A 231 3.59 -18.30 1.06
N ARG A 232 4.53 -19.26 1.13
CA ARG A 232 4.94 -19.91 2.39
C ARG A 232 5.66 -18.93 3.31
N TYR A 233 6.57 -18.13 2.76
CA TYR A 233 7.30 -17.12 3.53
C TYR A 233 6.33 -16.10 4.15
N LEU A 234 5.47 -15.47 3.34
CA LEU A 234 4.47 -14.52 3.84
C LEU A 234 3.59 -15.15 4.92
N SER A 235 3.06 -16.35 4.68
CA SER A 235 2.23 -17.06 5.67
C SER A 235 2.96 -17.29 7.00
N SER A 236 4.27 -17.55 6.97
CA SER A 236 5.08 -17.77 8.16
C SER A 236 5.29 -16.51 9.02
N LEU A 237 5.11 -15.31 8.45
CA LEU A 237 5.27 -14.05 9.17
C LEU A 237 4.06 -13.71 10.05
N PHE A 238 2.90 -14.28 9.75
CA PHE A 238 1.64 -14.00 10.44
C PHE A 238 1.38 -15.02 11.55
N PHE A 239 1.93 -14.77 12.75
CA PHE A 239 1.72 -15.60 13.94
C PHE A 239 1.81 -14.80 15.24
N ASP A 240 1.21 -15.31 16.31
CA ASP A 240 1.46 -14.84 17.68
C ASP A 240 1.76 -16.04 18.60
N LYS A 241 1.69 -15.85 19.92
CA LYS A 241 1.94 -16.90 20.93
C LYS A 241 0.96 -18.08 20.84
N ALA A 242 -0.24 -17.88 20.31
CA ALA A 242 -1.24 -18.91 20.05
C ALA A 242 -1.04 -19.61 18.69
N GLY A 243 -0.02 -19.25 17.90
CA GLY A 243 0.33 -19.87 16.64
C GLY A 243 0.00 -19.00 15.41
N PRO A 244 -0.11 -19.59 14.21
CA PRO A 244 -0.35 -18.82 12.98
C PRO A 244 -1.73 -18.15 12.93
N PHE A 245 -1.87 -17.13 12.09
CA PHE A 245 -3.17 -16.53 11.71
C PHE A 245 -3.73 -17.24 10.46
N PRO A 246 -4.66 -18.20 10.60
CA PRO A 246 -5.10 -19.04 9.48
C PRO A 246 -5.79 -18.24 8.36
N GLU A 247 -6.46 -17.13 8.69
CA GLU A 247 -7.11 -16.25 7.72
C GLU A 247 -6.09 -15.58 6.78
N MET A 248 -4.92 -15.20 7.28
CA MET A 248 -3.86 -14.62 6.46
C MET A 248 -3.29 -15.65 5.48
N ALA A 249 -3.09 -16.89 5.92
CA ALA A 249 -2.65 -17.97 5.04
C ALA A 249 -3.65 -18.25 3.90
N LYS A 250 -4.97 -18.18 4.18
CA LYS A 250 -6.02 -18.31 3.15
C LYS A 250 -5.98 -17.18 2.12
N MET A 251 -5.62 -15.97 2.54
CA MET A 251 -5.50 -14.80 1.66
C MET A 251 -4.47 -15.05 0.56
N PHE A 252 -3.30 -15.53 0.95
CA PHE A 252 -2.20 -15.78 0.01
C PHE A 252 -2.43 -17.02 -0.85
N ALA A 253 -3.23 -17.97 -0.38
CA ALA A 253 -3.68 -19.12 -1.16
C ALA A 253 -4.82 -18.80 -2.15
N GLY A 254 -5.34 -17.57 -2.16
CA GLY A 254 -6.45 -17.15 -3.02
C GLY A 254 -7.80 -17.77 -2.67
N LYS A 255 -8.05 -18.00 -1.38
CA LYS A 255 -9.24 -18.70 -0.86
C LYS A 255 -10.05 -17.86 0.14
N LEU A 256 -10.01 -16.54 -0.02
CA LEU A 256 -10.69 -15.58 0.86
C LEU A 256 -11.92 -14.99 0.17
#